data_AF-A0A8R1E6A9-F1
#
_entry.id   AF-A0A8R1E6A9-F1
#
_cell.length_a   1.000
_cell.length_b   1.000
_cell.length_c   1.000
_cell.angle_alpha   90.00
_cell.angle_beta   90.00
_cell.angle_gamma   90.00
#
_symmetry.space_group_name_H-M   'P 1'
#
loop_
_entity.id
_entity.type
_entity.pdbx_description
1 polymer ?
#
loop_
_entity_poly.entity_id
_entity_poly.type
_entity_poly.pdbx_seq_one_letter_code
_entity_poly.pdbx_strand_id
1 'polypeptide(L)' 'MLSILWDQQGIIYCQLLPDNTTINGDVYCSQIEKMANQYHIVRPEFDRIILLHDNARRHTALKTRKKKLVN' A
#
# COMPACT_ATOMS: atom_id res chain seq x y z
N MET A 1 10.42 -7.23 8.66
CA MET A 1 10.48 -6.04 7.78
C MET A 1 9.29 -5.14 8.07
N LEU A 2 9.48 -3.81 8.07
CA LEU A 2 8.43 -2.84 8.38
C LEU A 2 7.95 -2.12 7.12
N SER A 3 6.64 -2.15 6.85
CA SER A 3 5.99 -1.37 5.79
C SER A 3 5.21 -0.23 6.41
N ILE A 4 5.42 1.00 5.91
CA ILE A 4 4.71 2.21 6.35
C ILE A 4 4.19 2.93 5.11
N LEU A 5 2.90 3.25 5.10
CA LEU A 5 2.27 4.13 4.11
C LEU A 5 1.69 5.34 4.83
N TRP A 6 2.01 6.53 4.32
CA TRP A 6 1.75 7.80 4.97
C TRP A 6 1.55 8.91 3.92
N ASP A 7 0.88 9.99 4.32
CA ASP A 7 0.70 11.20 3.54
C ASP A 7 1.19 12.42 4.35
N GLN A 8 1.05 13.62 3.78
CA GLN A 8 1.43 14.87 4.45
C GLN A 8 0.70 15.11 5.80
N GLN A 9 -0.41 14.43 6.07
CA GLN A 9 -1.18 14.52 7.31
C GLN A 9 -0.86 13.38 8.29
N GLY A 10 0.00 12.42 7.93
CA GLY A 10 0.55 11.41 8.82
C GLY A 10 0.43 9.97 8.30
N ILE A 11 0.60 9.02 9.22
CA ILE A 11 0.60 7.58 8.90
C ILE A 11 -0.83 7.09 8.67
N ILE A 12 -1.05 6.38 7.57
CA ILE A 12 -2.33 5.75 7.21
C ILE A 12 -2.31 4.26 7.55
N TYR A 13 -1.20 3.58 7.22
CA TYR A 13 -1.07 2.14 7.40
C TYR A 13 0.34 1.75 7.82
N CYS A 14 0.43 0.83 8.77
CA CYS A 14 1.68 0.25 9.22
C CYS A 14 1.53 -1.26 9.36
N GLN A 15 2.51 -2.02 8.89
CA GLN A 15 2.56 -3.46 9.10
C GLN A 15 3.99 -3.92 9.35
N LEU A 16 4.18 -4.58 10.48
CA LEU A 16 5.38 -5.36 10.75
C LEU A 16 5.14 -6.79 10.25
N LEU A 17 5.98 -7.24 9.32
CA LEU A 17 5.98 -8.63 8.88
C LEU A 17 6.78 -9.50 9.86
N PRO A 18 6.39 -10.78 10.04
CA PRO A 18 7.14 -11.72 10.84
C PRO A 18 8.60 -11.83 10.41
N ASP A 19 9.44 -12.27 11.33
CA ASP A 19 10.87 -12.42 11.08
C ASP A 19 11.14 -13.34 9.87
N ASN A 20 12.19 -13.02 9.14
CA ASN A 20 12.59 -13.69 7.90
C ASN A 20 11.53 -13.71 6.79
N THR A 21 10.43 -12.96 6.93
CA THR A 21 9.41 -12.83 5.89
C THR A 21 9.78 -11.73 4.89
N THR A 22 9.70 -12.08 3.62
CA THR A 22 9.98 -11.19 2.49
C THR A 22 8.66 -10.69 1.88
N ILE A 23 8.51 -9.39 1.61
CA ILE A 23 7.38 -8.85 0.83
C ILE A 23 7.46 -9.53 -0.52
N ASN A 24 6.46 -10.30 -0.93
CA ASN A 24 6.27 -10.72 -2.31
C ASN A 24 5.18 -9.84 -2.95
N GLY A 25 4.86 -10.08 -4.23
CA GLY A 25 3.82 -9.31 -4.91
C GLY A 25 2.44 -9.39 -4.22
N ASP A 26 2.14 -10.51 -3.58
CA ASP A 26 0.83 -10.78 -2.96
C ASP A 26 0.68 -10.05 -1.64
N VAL A 27 1.72 -10.10 -0.80
CA VAL A 27 1.82 -9.32 0.43
C VAL A 27 1.71 -7.83 0.10
N TYR A 28 2.41 -7.36 -0.94
CA TYR A 28 2.36 -5.96 -1.34
C TYR A 28 0.96 -5.54 -1.85
N CYS A 29 0.30 -6.36 -2.67
CA CYS A 29 -1.07 -6.09 -3.12
C CYS A 29 -2.05 -6.01 -1.93
N SER A 30 -1.94 -6.92 -0.97
CA SER A 30 -2.77 -6.91 0.23
C SER A 30 -2.52 -5.66 1.11
N GLN A 31 -1.26 -5.23 1.21
CA GLN A 31 -0.91 -3.98 1.92
C GLN A 31 -1.56 -2.76 1.25
N ILE A 32 -1.50 -2.67 -0.08
CA ILE A 32 -2.12 -1.60 -0.85
C ILE A 32 -3.65 -1.59 -0.66
N GLU A 33 -4.29 -2.75 -0.70
CA GLU A 33 -5.75 -2.87 -0.46
C GLU A 33 -6.15 -2.37 0.93
N LYS A 34 -5.46 -2.85 1.97
CA LYS A 34 -5.74 -2.45 3.34
C LYS A 34 -5.49 -0.96 3.56
N MET A 35 -4.42 -0.44 2.97
CA MET A 35 -4.13 1.00 3.02
C MET A 35 -5.23 1.81 2.35
N ALA A 36 -5.69 1.44 1.15
CA ALA A 36 -6.73 2.20 0.45
C ALA A 36 -8.07 2.21 1.21
N ASN A 37 -8.48 1.08 1.77
CA ASN A 37 -9.66 1.00 2.62
C ASN A 37 -9.53 1.94 3.84
N GLN A 38 -8.36 1.93 4.50
CA GLN A 38 -8.12 2.81 5.64
C GLN A 38 -8.06 4.29 5.22
N TYR A 39 -7.49 4.57 4.05
CA TYR A 39 -7.40 5.92 3.50
C TYR A 39 -8.80 6.52 3.31
N HIS A 40 -9.74 5.79 2.72
CA HIS A 40 -11.11 6.28 2.54
C HIS A 40 -11.84 6.57 3.86
N ILE A 41 -11.46 5.91 4.96
CA ILE A 41 -12.03 6.19 6.29
C ILE A 41 -11.41 7.44 6.90
N VAL A 42 -10.08 7.60 6.81
CA VAL A 42 -9.35 8.67 7.51
C VAL A 42 -9.15 9.94 6.67
N ARG A 43 -9.42 9.87 5.37
CA ARG A 43 -9.30 10.93 4.36
C ARG A 43 -10.52 10.93 3.41
N PRO A 44 -11.76 11.02 3.92
CA PRO A 44 -12.97 10.92 3.10
C PRO A 44 -13.10 12.04 2.05
N GLU A 45 -12.35 13.13 2.18
CA GLU A 45 -12.34 14.26 1.25
C GLU A 45 -11.60 13.99 -0.07
N PHE A 46 -10.87 12.88 -0.16
CA PHE A 46 -10.06 12.55 -1.34
C PHE A 46 -10.61 11.33 -2.09
N ASP A 47 -11.18 11.58 -3.27
CA ASP A 47 -11.72 10.55 -4.16
C ASP A 47 -10.65 9.75 -4.93
N ARG A 48 -9.38 10.16 -4.90
CA ARG A 48 -8.32 9.50 -5.67
C ARG A 48 -7.02 9.48 -4.90
N ILE A 49 -6.34 8.33 -4.95
CA ILE A 49 -5.05 8.12 -4.29
C ILE A 49 -3.96 8.05 -5.35
N ILE A 50 -2.96 8.94 -5.24
CA ILE A 50 -1.72 8.84 -6.01
C ILE A 50 -0.68 8.14 -5.13
N LEU A 51 -0.34 6.89 -5.48
CA LEU A 51 0.63 6.12 -4.72
C LEU A 51 2.05 6.38 -5.25
N LEU A 52 2.88 7.01 -4.42
CA LEU A 52 4.32 7.12 -4.66
C LEU A 52 5.03 5.95 -3.97
N HIS A 53 5.73 5.11 -4.74
CA HIS A 53 6.55 4.02 -4.23
C HIS A 53 7.78 3.80 -5.11
N ASP A 54 8.77 3.08 -4.60
CA ASP A 54 9.97 2.76 -5.35
C ASP A 54 9.73 1.68 -6.42
N ASN A 55 10.64 1.58 -7.39
CA ASN A 55 10.55 0.66 -8.52
C ASN A 55 11.03 -0.76 -8.20
N ALA A 56 11.05 -1.18 -6.92
CA ALA A 56 11.42 -2.53 -6.54
C ALA A 56 10.65 -3.56 -7.41
N ARG A 57 11.33 -4.63 -7.84
CA ARG A 57 10.79 -5.63 -8.79
C ARG A 57 9.40 -6.16 -8.42
N ARG A 58 9.10 -6.17 -7.12
CA ARG A 58 7.83 -6.66 -6.56
C ARG A 58 6.72 -5.62 -6.62
N HIS A 59 7.06 -4.33 -6.62
CA HIS A 59 6.12 -3.23 -6.75
C HIS A 59 5.79 -2.92 -8.22
N THR A 60 6.70 -3.26 -9.14
CA THR A 60 6.50 -3.09 -10.59
C THR A 60 6.00 -4.35 -11.28
N ALA A 61 5.82 -5.45 -10.53
CA ALA A 61 5.28 -6.70 -11.06
C ALA A 61 3.89 -6.50 -11.69
N LEU A 62 3.60 -7.26 -12.74
CA LEU A 62 2.33 -7.15 -13.49
C LEU A 62 1.10 -7.27 -12.57
N LYS A 63 1.19 -8.12 -11.54
CA LYS A 63 0.13 -8.32 -10.55
C LYS A 63 -0.16 -7.03 -9.76
N THR A 64 0.89 -6.35 -9.30
CA THR A 64 0.78 -5.07 -8.60
C THR A 64 0.27 -3.97 -9.50
N ARG A 65 0.78 -3.87 -10.74
CA ARG A 65 0.28 -2.88 -11.72
C ARG A 65 -1.19 -3.06 -12.08
N LYS A 66 -1.69 -4.30 -12.02
CA LYS A 66 -3.11 -4.63 -12.27
C LYS A 66 -4.00 -4.35 -11.06
N LYS A 67 -3.44 -4.13 -9.86
CA LYS A 67 -4.21 -3.76 -8.68
C LYS A 67 -4.67 -2.31 -8.86
N LYS A 68 -5.94 -2.16 -9.24
CA LYS A 68 -6.60 -0.87 -9.22
C LYS A 68 -7.00 -0.54 -7.78
N LEU A 69 -6.63 0.64 -7.33
CA LEU A 69 -7.27 1.30 -6.21
C LEU A 69 -8.59 1.83 -6.77
N VAL A 70 -9.67 1.09 -6.58
CA VAL A 70 -11.00 1.46 -7.06
C VAL A 70 -11.72 2.09 -5.88
N ASN A 71 -12.43 3.20 -6.15
CA ASN A 71 -13.33 3.88 -5.23
C ASN A 71 -14.51 3.00 -4.82
#